data_AF-A0A452Y1F6-F1
#
_entry.id   AF-A0A452Y1F6-F1
#
_cell.length_a   1.000
_cell.length_b   1.000
_cell.length_c   1.000
_cell.angle_alpha   90.00
_cell.angle_beta   90.00
_cell.angle_gamma   90.00
#
_symmetry.space_group_name_H-M   'P 1'
#
loop_
_entity.id
_entity.type
_entity.pdbx_description
1 polymer ?
#
loop_
_entity_poly.entity_id
_entity_poly.type
_entity_poly.pdbx_seq_one_letter_code
_entity_poly.pdbx_strand_id
1 'polypeptide(L)'
;MPRSRSHLKLTSPCSPKAVHKVISRFSPEKKQLVRSIGFGGLLELPLHRKVGHRFSLWLLTKVARDATRAQSAAAGKVAGIPFYPHDVSIVFGVPSGGRPVPKKDQVQGLVSDEAKATVRGALGLDEGDDSRLRILHAAKHVLKKRFRRGMAEKDRAAFKVAFVVFVVENLLAPREVDSISLDYFMALRRPDEIQTYDWSEYVIRVILDSACQVQAAFAQGRPVENLFGCILFLQVGRAIRPWFLLLGCRVFDD
;
A
#
# COMPACT_ATOMS: atom_id res chain seq x y z
N MET A 1 -27.20 20.37 -29.50
CA MET A 1 -25.75 20.09 -29.55
C MET A 1 -25.42 18.99 -28.55
N PRO A 2 -24.77 17.88 -28.95
CA PRO A 2 -24.35 16.87 -27.99
C PRO A 2 -23.20 17.44 -27.15
N ARG A 3 -23.32 17.37 -25.83
CA ARG A 3 -22.24 17.71 -24.90
C ARG A 3 -21.00 16.90 -25.27
N SER A 4 -19.90 17.61 -25.54
CA SER A 4 -18.56 17.03 -25.66
C SER A 4 -18.36 16.02 -24.52
N ARG A 5 -18.17 14.74 -24.86
CA ARG A 5 -17.73 13.73 -23.90
C ARG A 5 -16.33 14.14 -23.48
N SER A 6 -16.21 14.89 -22.38
CA SER A 6 -14.95 15.02 -21.68
C SER A 6 -14.46 13.60 -21.42
N HIS A 7 -13.27 13.26 -21.95
CA HIS A 7 -12.65 11.99 -21.62
C HIS A 7 -12.38 11.99 -20.12
N LEU A 8 -13.26 11.35 -19.35
CA LEU A 8 -13.10 11.19 -17.91
C LEU A 8 -11.70 10.63 -17.64
N LYS A 9 -10.89 11.42 -16.94
CA LYS A 9 -9.48 11.12 -16.72
C LYS A 9 -9.41 10.10 -15.58
N LEU A 10 -9.08 8.86 -15.92
CA LEU A 10 -8.85 7.79 -14.95
C LEU A 10 -7.66 8.13 -14.05
N THR A 11 -7.87 8.26 -12.74
CA THR A 11 -6.83 8.57 -11.76
C THR A 11 -6.59 7.44 -10.77
N SER A 12 -5.48 7.52 -10.03
CA SER A 12 -5.19 6.61 -8.91
C SER A 12 -4.27 7.30 -7.90
N PRO A 13 -4.46 7.11 -6.58
CA PRO A 13 -3.53 7.58 -5.57
C PRO A 13 -2.25 6.71 -5.49
N CYS A 14 -2.20 5.56 -6.19
CA CYS A 14 -1.03 4.71 -6.24
C CYS A 14 0.13 5.39 -6.99
N SER A 15 1.17 5.77 -6.25
CA SER A 15 2.36 6.47 -6.71
C SER A 15 3.65 5.80 -6.19
N PRO A 16 4.09 4.71 -6.84
CA PRO A 16 5.39 4.09 -6.53
C PRO A 16 6.56 5.09 -6.64
N LYS A 17 6.45 6.05 -7.56
CA LYS A 17 7.40 7.15 -7.74
C LYS A 17 7.50 8.03 -6.48
N ALA A 18 6.39 8.34 -5.82
CA ALA A 18 6.40 9.13 -4.59
C ALA A 18 7.11 8.38 -3.46
N VAL A 19 6.86 7.07 -3.35
CA VAL A 19 7.52 6.18 -2.38
C VAL A 19 9.03 6.12 -2.63
N HIS A 20 9.46 5.79 -3.85
CA HIS A 20 10.87 5.73 -4.22
C HIS A 20 11.62 7.05 -3.93
N LYS A 21 11.03 8.21 -4.25
CA LYS A 21 11.66 9.53 -4.03
C LYS A 21 11.90 9.82 -2.54
N VAL A 22 11.07 9.29 -1.64
CA VAL A 22 11.25 9.46 -0.20
C VAL A 22 12.29 8.47 0.33
N ILE A 23 12.15 7.19 -0.02
CA ILE A 23 13.00 6.11 0.49
C ILE A 23 14.47 6.25 0.04
N SER A 24 14.70 6.68 -1.20
CA SER A 24 16.06 6.92 -1.74
C SER A 24 16.90 7.93 -0.94
N ARG A 25 16.27 8.71 -0.06
CA ARG A 25 16.93 9.74 0.77
C ARG A 25 17.09 9.33 2.24
N PHE A 26 16.75 8.09 2.60
CA PHE A 26 16.84 7.62 3.97
C PHE A 26 18.29 7.39 4.40
N SER A 27 18.61 7.83 5.61
CA SER A 27 19.86 7.51 6.30
C SER A 27 19.92 6.01 6.64
N PRO A 28 21.11 5.45 6.94
CA PRO A 28 21.25 4.06 7.39
C PRO A 28 20.34 3.72 8.58
N GLU A 29 20.23 4.62 9.56
CA GLU A 29 19.34 4.48 10.72
C GLU A 29 17.86 4.34 10.32
N LYS A 30 17.38 5.18 9.40
CA LYS A 30 16.00 5.10 8.88
C LYS A 30 15.76 3.81 8.11
N LYS A 31 16.73 3.37 7.30
CA LYS A 31 16.67 2.08 6.60
C LYS A 31 16.60 0.92 7.59
N GLN A 32 17.33 0.98 8.70
CA GLN A 32 17.25 -0.04 9.74
C GLN A 32 15.86 -0.07 10.41
N LEU A 33 15.25 1.09 10.66
CA LEU A 33 13.88 1.15 11.18
C LEU A 33 12.88 0.51 10.20
N VAL A 34 13.00 0.77 8.90
CA VAL A 34 12.16 0.14 7.86
C VAL A 34 12.32 -1.39 7.87
N ARG A 35 13.55 -1.90 8.02
CA ARG A 35 13.79 -3.35 8.13
C ARG A 35 13.22 -3.92 9.42
N SER A 36 13.33 -3.20 10.54
CA SER A 36 12.85 -3.67 11.84
C SER A 36 11.34 -3.92 11.89
N ILE A 37 10.56 -3.18 11.09
CA ILE A 37 9.12 -3.37 10.96
C ILE A 37 8.72 -4.34 9.85
N GLY A 38 9.70 -5.00 9.21
CA GLY A 38 9.46 -6.02 8.19
C GLY A 38 9.21 -5.50 6.77
N PHE A 39 9.42 -4.20 6.51
CA PHE A 39 9.18 -3.57 5.20
C PHE A 39 10.48 -3.40 4.38
N GLY A 40 11.48 -4.24 4.66
CA GLY A 40 12.83 -4.10 4.12
C GLY A 40 12.90 -4.12 2.59
N GLY A 41 12.03 -4.88 1.91
CA GLY A 41 12.08 -4.97 0.44
C GLY A 41 11.70 -3.66 -0.27
N LEU A 42 10.90 -2.79 0.36
CA LEU A 42 10.57 -1.48 -0.20
C LEU A 42 11.78 -0.56 -0.33
N LEU A 43 12.88 -0.84 0.39
CA LEU A 43 14.15 -0.12 0.24
C LEU A 43 14.77 -0.30 -1.15
N GLU A 44 14.47 -1.44 -1.79
CA GLU A 44 14.98 -1.82 -3.12
C GLU A 44 13.96 -1.49 -4.23
N LEU A 45 12.87 -0.77 -3.91
CA LEU A 45 11.84 -0.43 -4.89
C LEU A 45 12.44 0.39 -6.05
N PRO A 46 12.40 -0.11 -7.30
CA PRO A 46 12.97 0.61 -8.44
C PRO A 46 12.18 1.88 -8.77
N LEU A 47 12.81 2.83 -9.46
CA LEU A 47 12.13 4.03 -9.95
C LEU A 47 11.14 3.65 -11.06
N HIS A 48 9.89 3.39 -10.67
CA HIS A 48 8.82 3.11 -11.62
C HIS A 48 8.16 4.41 -12.08
N ARG A 49 8.42 4.83 -13.34
CA ARG A 49 8.04 6.16 -13.83
C ARG A 49 6.55 6.30 -14.18
N LYS A 50 5.87 5.22 -14.57
CA LYS A 50 4.45 5.23 -14.98
C LYS A 50 3.77 3.91 -14.66
N VAL A 51 2.65 3.95 -13.94
CA VAL A 51 1.73 2.82 -13.77
C VAL A 51 0.60 3.00 -14.79
N GLY A 52 0.35 2.01 -15.65
CA GLY A 52 -0.66 2.12 -16.72
C GLY A 52 -2.11 2.03 -16.20
N HIS A 53 -2.77 3.16 -15.91
CA HIS A 53 -4.12 3.14 -15.30
C HIS A 53 -5.16 2.36 -16.13
N ARG A 54 -5.18 2.52 -17.46
CA ARG A 54 -6.12 1.78 -18.32
C ARG A 54 -5.90 0.26 -18.27
N PHE A 55 -4.63 -0.15 -18.22
CA PHE A 55 -4.28 -1.56 -18.08
C PHE A 55 -4.67 -2.10 -16.69
N SER A 56 -4.43 -1.33 -15.62
CA SER A 56 -4.92 -1.68 -14.28
C SER A 56 -6.44 -1.78 -14.21
N LEU A 57 -7.18 -0.87 -14.85
CA LEU A 57 -8.64 -0.94 -14.93
C LEU A 57 -9.05 -2.25 -15.61
N TRP A 58 -8.45 -2.58 -16.76
CA TRP A 58 -8.71 -3.84 -17.45
C TRP A 58 -8.40 -5.06 -16.57
N LEU A 59 -7.26 -5.08 -15.88
CA LEU A 59 -6.89 -6.15 -14.95
C LEU A 59 -7.91 -6.31 -13.83
N LEU A 60 -8.38 -5.21 -13.22
CA LEU A 60 -9.40 -5.23 -12.17
C LEU A 60 -10.74 -5.81 -12.65
N THR A 61 -11.11 -5.66 -13.93
CA THR A 61 -12.29 -6.35 -14.50
C THR A 61 -12.11 -7.87 -14.59
N LYS A 62 -10.87 -8.36 -14.52
CA LYS A 62 -10.50 -9.78 -14.61
C LYS A 62 -10.12 -10.38 -13.27
N VAL A 63 -10.18 -9.62 -12.17
CA VAL A 63 -9.91 -10.12 -10.83
C VAL A 63 -11.14 -10.84 -10.27
N ALA A 64 -10.98 -12.08 -9.84
CA ALA A 64 -12.00 -12.86 -9.14
C ALA A 64 -11.43 -13.35 -7.80
N ARG A 65 -12.28 -13.60 -6.80
CA ARG A 65 -11.84 -14.31 -5.59
C ARG A 65 -11.55 -15.77 -5.94
N ASP A 66 -10.46 -16.31 -5.41
CA ASP A 66 -10.17 -17.72 -5.60
C ASP A 66 -10.98 -18.56 -4.60
N ALA A 67 -12.15 -19.05 -5.03
CA ALA A 67 -13.03 -19.88 -4.21
C ALA A 67 -12.52 -21.31 -4.00
N THR A 68 -11.44 -21.73 -4.67
CA THR A 68 -10.98 -23.13 -4.66
C THR A 68 -10.17 -23.51 -3.41
N ARG A 69 -9.82 -22.55 -2.54
CA ARG A 69 -9.22 -22.81 -1.22
C ARG A 69 -10.10 -22.23 -0.12
N ALA A 70 -10.67 -23.11 0.70
CA ALA A 70 -11.55 -22.81 1.84
C ALA A 70 -10.82 -22.23 3.08
N GLN A 71 -9.54 -21.87 2.99
CA GLN A 71 -8.72 -21.50 4.15
C GLN A 71 -8.28 -20.04 4.07
N SER A 72 -8.99 -19.22 4.87
CA SER A 72 -8.71 -17.93 5.53
C SER A 72 -7.74 -16.88 4.96
N ALA A 73 -6.94 -17.14 3.93
CA ALA A 73 -6.04 -16.16 3.33
C ALA A 73 -6.74 -15.50 2.13
N ALA A 74 -6.74 -14.17 2.08
CA ALA A 74 -7.23 -13.44 0.92
C ALA A 74 -6.45 -13.90 -0.33
N ALA A 75 -7.15 -14.56 -1.26
CA ALA A 75 -6.59 -15.07 -2.51
C ALA A 75 -7.46 -14.61 -3.68
N GLY A 76 -6.80 -14.23 -4.78
CA GLY A 76 -7.46 -13.77 -5.98
C GLY A 76 -6.93 -14.49 -7.21
N LYS A 77 -7.67 -14.36 -8.31
CA LYS A 77 -7.26 -14.74 -9.66
C LYS A 77 -7.38 -13.51 -10.54
N VAL A 78 -6.37 -13.16 -11.32
CA VAL A 78 -6.46 -12.13 -12.35
C VAL A 78 -6.30 -12.78 -13.72
N ALA A 79 -7.30 -12.66 -14.57
CA ALA A 79 -7.31 -13.31 -15.89
C ALA A 79 -7.01 -14.83 -15.84
N GLY A 80 -7.54 -15.52 -14.82
CA GLY A 80 -7.33 -16.96 -14.59
C GLY A 80 -6.05 -17.32 -13.83
N ILE A 81 -5.17 -16.35 -13.56
CA ILE A 81 -3.90 -16.57 -12.88
C ILE A 81 -4.06 -16.28 -11.38
N PRO A 82 -3.80 -17.24 -10.47
CA PRO A 82 -3.91 -17.00 -9.05
C PRO A 82 -2.78 -16.12 -8.51
N PHE A 83 -3.09 -15.33 -7.48
CA PHE A 83 -2.14 -14.57 -6.67
C PHE A 83 -2.50 -14.66 -5.18
N TYR A 84 -1.46 -14.68 -4.35
CA TYR A 84 -1.52 -14.98 -2.92
C TYR A 84 -0.70 -13.97 -2.09
N PRO A 85 -0.92 -13.87 -0.77
CA PRO A 85 -0.18 -12.93 0.08
C PRO A 85 1.33 -13.08 -0.08
N HIS A 86 1.81 -14.31 -0.22
CA HIS A 86 3.22 -14.58 -0.47
C HIS A 86 3.78 -13.87 -1.73
N ASP A 87 2.99 -13.76 -2.80
CA ASP A 87 3.41 -13.04 -4.01
C ASP A 87 3.61 -11.53 -3.74
N VAL A 88 2.77 -10.93 -2.89
CA VAL A 88 2.92 -9.54 -2.45
C VAL A 88 4.20 -9.39 -1.63
N SER A 89 4.49 -10.34 -0.75
CA SER A 89 5.73 -10.38 0.02
C SER A 89 6.96 -10.47 -0.87
N ILE A 90 6.95 -11.30 -1.92
CA ILE A 90 8.04 -11.37 -2.89
C ILE A 90 8.23 -10.02 -3.62
N VAL A 91 7.15 -9.40 -4.08
CA VAL A 91 7.21 -8.17 -4.88
C VAL A 91 7.65 -6.95 -4.06
N PHE A 92 7.18 -6.82 -2.81
CA PHE A 92 7.40 -5.61 -2.00
C PHE A 92 8.29 -5.83 -0.77
N GLY A 93 8.60 -7.08 -0.40
CA GLY A 93 9.27 -7.43 0.85
C GLY A 93 8.58 -6.86 2.07
N VAL A 94 7.26 -7.06 2.15
CA VAL A 94 6.42 -6.77 3.32
C VAL A 94 6.01 -8.08 4.00
N PRO A 95 5.63 -8.06 5.30
CA PRO A 95 5.30 -9.28 6.03
C PRO A 95 4.13 -10.05 5.41
N SER A 96 4.21 -11.37 5.45
CA SER A 96 3.13 -12.30 5.07
C SER A 96 2.99 -13.37 6.15
N GLY A 97 1.76 -13.68 6.52
CA GLY A 97 1.42 -14.43 7.73
C GLY A 97 1.35 -13.56 8.99
N GLY A 98 1.06 -14.20 10.12
CA GLY A 98 0.90 -13.53 11.42
C GLY A 98 -0.53 -13.08 11.70
N ARG A 99 -0.68 -11.98 12.44
CA ARG A 99 -2.00 -11.45 12.84
C ARG A 99 -2.66 -10.73 11.65
N PRO A 100 -3.95 -10.94 11.36
CA PRO A 100 -4.62 -10.20 10.31
C PRO A 100 -4.66 -8.70 10.64
N VAL A 101 -4.44 -7.84 9.65
CA VAL A 101 -4.71 -6.40 9.80
C VAL A 101 -6.22 -6.20 9.94
N PRO A 102 -6.71 -5.63 11.05
CA PRO A 102 -8.13 -5.50 11.33
C PRO A 102 -8.93 -4.86 10.18
N LYS A 103 -10.19 -5.27 10.06
CA LYS A 103 -11.15 -4.63 9.16
C LYS A 103 -11.98 -3.61 9.93
N LYS A 104 -12.48 -2.57 9.25
CA LYS A 104 -13.30 -1.52 9.86
C LYS A 104 -14.47 -2.05 10.70
N ASP A 105 -15.13 -3.11 10.24
CA ASP A 105 -16.27 -3.77 10.88
C ASP A 105 -15.90 -4.56 12.14
N GLN A 106 -14.62 -4.83 12.36
CA GLN A 106 -14.11 -5.57 13.52
C GLN A 106 -13.55 -4.67 14.63
N VAL A 107 -13.58 -3.34 14.44
CA VAL A 107 -13.01 -2.37 15.38
C VAL A 107 -14.13 -1.65 16.14
N GLN A 108 -14.11 -1.74 17.47
CA GLN A 108 -15.02 -1.02 18.36
C GLN A 108 -14.66 0.47 18.46
N GLY A 109 -15.65 1.35 18.72
CA GLY A 109 -15.48 2.81 18.72
C GLY A 109 -14.31 3.32 19.55
N LEU A 110 -14.24 2.96 20.84
CA LEU A 110 -13.15 3.38 21.75
C LEU A 110 -11.76 2.96 21.26
N VAL A 111 -11.66 1.74 20.73
CA VAL A 111 -10.41 1.15 20.24
C VAL A 111 -9.94 1.85 18.94
N SER A 112 -10.89 2.28 18.12
CA SER A 112 -10.63 3.09 16.92
C SER A 112 -10.06 4.46 17.26
N ASP A 113 -10.59 5.11 18.30
CA ASP A 113 -10.17 6.45 18.69
C ASP A 113 -8.76 6.45 19.31
N GLU A 114 -8.40 5.42 20.07
CA GLU A 114 -7.02 5.26 20.57
C GLU A 114 -6.01 5.06 19.43
N ALA A 115 -6.37 4.29 18.41
CA ALA A 115 -5.52 4.11 17.23
C ALA A 115 -5.33 5.41 16.43
N LYS A 116 -6.40 6.20 16.28
CA LYS A 116 -6.31 7.55 15.69
C LYS A 116 -5.43 8.46 16.52
N ALA A 117 -5.61 8.49 17.84
CA ALA A 117 -4.79 9.29 18.75
C ALA A 117 -3.31 8.92 18.64
N THR A 118 -2.99 7.63 18.52
CA THR A 118 -1.61 7.17 18.30
C THR A 118 -1.03 7.71 17.00
N VAL A 119 -1.76 7.61 15.89
CA VAL A 119 -1.30 8.13 14.59
C VAL A 119 -1.17 9.65 14.63
N ARG A 120 -2.14 10.38 15.20
CA ARG A 120 -2.06 11.84 15.37
C ARG A 120 -0.86 12.25 16.20
N GLY A 121 -0.64 11.61 17.35
CA GLY A 121 0.51 11.88 18.21
C GLY A 121 1.86 11.60 17.53
N ALA A 122 1.95 10.51 16.77
CA ALA A 122 3.15 10.19 15.96
C ALA A 122 3.41 11.22 14.85
N LEU A 123 2.35 11.82 14.30
CA LEU A 123 2.42 12.76 13.20
C LEU A 123 2.41 14.24 13.64
N GLY A 124 2.20 14.52 14.92
CA GLY A 124 2.05 15.87 15.45
C GLY A 124 0.80 16.58 14.91
N LEU A 125 -0.31 15.86 14.82
CA LEU A 125 -1.60 16.38 14.36
C LEU A 125 -2.53 16.63 15.55
N ASP A 126 -3.35 17.67 15.44
CA ASP A 126 -4.40 17.99 16.41
C ASP A 126 -5.65 17.11 16.22
N GLU A 127 -6.56 17.12 17.20
CA GLU A 127 -7.86 16.47 17.03
C GLU A 127 -8.66 17.10 15.89
N GLY A 128 -9.28 16.26 15.05
CA GLY A 128 -10.04 16.69 13.87
C GLY A 128 -9.20 16.85 12.60
N ASP A 129 -7.86 16.81 12.69
CA ASP A 129 -6.94 16.93 11.54
C ASP A 129 -6.76 15.60 10.75
N ASP A 130 -7.87 14.89 10.55
CA ASP A 130 -7.89 13.52 10.00
C ASP A 130 -7.97 13.43 8.47
N SER A 131 -7.95 14.57 7.77
CA SER A 131 -8.03 14.54 6.31
C SER A 131 -6.81 13.83 5.74
N ARG A 132 -7.03 13.00 4.72
CA ARG A 132 -5.97 12.23 4.07
C ARG A 132 -4.79 13.10 3.63
N LEU A 133 -5.08 14.30 3.12
CA LEU A 133 -4.06 15.26 2.70
C LEU A 133 -3.17 15.73 3.84
N ARG A 134 -3.75 16.07 5.00
CA ARG A 134 -3.01 16.50 6.20
C ARG A 134 -2.17 15.37 6.76
N ILE A 135 -2.75 14.19 6.90
CA ILE A 135 -2.04 13.01 7.41
C ILE A 135 -0.85 12.65 6.51
N LEU A 136 -1.02 12.64 5.19
CA LEU A 136 0.09 12.39 4.27
C LEU A 136 1.16 13.47 4.29
N HIS A 137 0.75 14.74 4.45
CA HIS A 137 1.69 15.84 4.58
C HIS A 137 2.54 15.68 5.84
N ALA A 138 1.90 15.42 6.99
CA ALA A 138 2.56 15.22 8.27
C ALA A 138 3.47 13.97 8.26
N ALA A 139 2.99 12.84 7.74
CA ALA A 139 3.80 11.63 7.56
C ALA A 139 5.06 11.93 6.73
N LYS A 140 4.90 12.62 5.59
CA LYS A 140 6.03 13.02 4.74
C LYS A 140 6.98 13.99 5.44
N HIS A 141 6.47 14.85 6.32
CA HIS A 141 7.30 15.76 7.13
C HIS A 141 8.17 14.96 8.11
N VAL A 142 7.57 14.04 8.88
CA VAL A 142 8.28 13.12 9.80
C VAL A 142 9.35 12.33 9.05
N LEU A 143 9.02 11.75 7.90
CA LEU A 143 9.96 10.96 7.08
C LEU A 143 11.15 11.78 6.55
N LYS A 144 10.98 13.09 6.35
CA LYS A 144 12.04 13.99 5.87
C LYS A 144 12.86 14.64 6.98
N LYS A 145 12.40 14.61 8.23
CA LYS A 145 13.10 15.17 9.39
C LYS A 145 14.53 14.65 9.46
N ARG A 146 15.51 15.55 9.63
CA ARG A 146 16.94 15.22 9.74
C ARG A 146 17.32 15.15 11.22
N PHE A 147 18.08 14.13 11.58
CA PHE A 147 18.54 13.91 12.95
C PHE A 147 20.06 13.97 12.97
N ARG A 148 20.63 14.99 13.63
CA ARG A 148 22.10 15.20 13.68
C ARG A 148 22.80 14.35 14.74
N ARG A 149 22.08 13.96 15.80
CA ARG A 149 22.62 13.22 16.96
C ARG A 149 21.91 11.87 17.18
N GLY A 150 21.41 11.26 16.10
CA GLY A 150 20.58 10.05 16.15
C GLY A 150 19.12 10.34 16.51
N MET A 151 18.28 9.31 16.42
CA MET A 151 16.85 9.39 16.73
C MET A 151 16.54 8.95 18.17
N ALA A 152 15.81 9.77 18.91
CA ALA A 152 15.22 9.38 20.20
C ALA A 152 14.11 8.35 19.98
N GLU A 153 13.77 7.56 21.01
CA GLU A 153 12.81 6.45 20.85
C GLU A 153 11.44 6.92 20.35
N LYS A 154 10.94 8.05 20.87
CA LYS A 154 9.71 8.68 20.38
C LYS A 154 9.78 9.02 18.89
N ASP A 155 10.93 9.48 18.40
CA ASP A 155 11.12 9.82 16.99
C ASP A 155 11.23 8.56 16.12
N ARG A 156 11.79 7.47 16.65
CA ARG A 156 11.84 6.15 15.97
C ARG A 156 10.43 5.58 15.82
N ALA A 157 9.66 5.57 16.90
CA ALA A 157 8.26 5.15 16.91
C ALA A 157 7.43 5.98 15.91
N ALA A 158 7.54 7.32 15.98
CA ALA A 158 6.88 8.22 15.05
C ALA A 158 7.26 7.96 13.59
N PHE A 159 8.55 7.70 13.32
CA PHE A 159 9.03 7.37 11.99
C PHE A 159 8.45 6.06 11.45
N LYS A 160 8.36 4.99 12.28
CA LYS A 160 7.77 3.72 11.89
C LYS A 160 6.29 3.89 11.48
N VAL A 161 5.52 4.61 12.30
CA VAL A 161 4.11 4.94 12.01
C VAL A 161 3.99 5.76 10.72
N ALA A 162 4.73 6.86 10.61
CA ALA A 162 4.73 7.72 9.44
C ALA A 162 5.12 6.97 8.16
N PHE A 163 6.07 6.03 8.25
CA PHE A 163 6.51 5.22 7.13
C PHE A 163 5.38 4.33 6.63
N VAL A 164 4.73 3.57 7.52
CA VAL A 164 3.64 2.67 7.13
C VAL A 164 2.46 3.44 6.55
N VAL A 165 2.02 4.53 7.21
CA VAL A 165 0.97 5.41 6.66
C VAL A 165 1.35 5.88 5.26
N PHE A 166 2.57 6.39 5.07
CA PHE A 166 2.99 6.91 3.78
C PHE A 166 3.00 5.85 2.67
N VAL A 167 3.52 4.64 2.93
CA VAL A 167 3.59 3.58 1.89
C VAL A 167 2.24 2.91 1.65
N VAL A 168 1.41 2.76 2.68
CA VAL A 168 0.05 2.23 2.54
C VAL A 168 -0.78 3.17 1.68
N GLU A 169 -0.76 4.47 1.99
CA GLU A 169 -1.57 5.48 1.28
C GLU A 169 -1.05 5.87 -0.11
N ASN A 170 0.19 5.55 -0.45
CA ASN A 170 0.77 5.85 -1.76
C ASN A 170 1.10 4.61 -2.61
N LEU A 171 1.03 3.39 -2.08
CA LEU A 171 1.48 2.21 -2.84
C LEU A 171 0.68 0.95 -2.50
N LEU A 172 0.69 0.52 -1.24
CA LEU A 172 0.22 -0.83 -0.87
C LEU A 172 -1.31 -0.94 -0.83
N ALA A 173 -2.00 0.07 -0.31
CA ALA A 173 -3.46 0.08 -0.28
C ALA A 173 -4.03 1.50 -0.39
N PRO A 174 -3.62 2.30 -1.39
CA PRO A 174 -4.06 3.68 -1.53
C PRO A 174 -5.57 3.70 -1.79
N ARG A 175 -6.34 4.45 -0.98
CA ARG A 175 -7.80 4.61 -1.12
C ARG A 175 -8.17 6.07 -1.39
N GLU A 176 -9.37 6.27 -1.94
CA GLU A 176 -9.86 7.57 -2.42
C GLU A 176 -10.52 8.43 -1.33
N VAL A 177 -11.06 7.80 -0.26
CA VAL A 177 -11.91 8.50 0.72
C VAL A 177 -11.13 9.63 1.39
N ASP A 178 -11.78 10.80 1.56
CA ASP A 178 -11.22 11.98 2.23
C ASP A 178 -10.74 11.69 3.67
N SER A 179 -11.26 10.62 4.27
CA SER A 179 -10.77 10.02 5.52
C SER A 179 -9.94 8.77 5.21
N ILE A 180 -8.74 8.68 5.80
CA ILE A 180 -7.89 7.49 5.69
C ILE A 180 -8.63 6.26 6.21
N SER A 181 -8.41 5.11 5.57
CA SER A 181 -8.95 3.83 6.03
C SER A 181 -8.34 3.48 7.39
N LEU A 182 -9.12 3.72 8.44
CA LEU A 182 -8.81 3.42 9.84
C LEU A 182 -8.48 1.95 10.10
N ASP A 183 -8.81 1.06 9.15
CA ASP A 183 -8.60 -0.39 9.19
C ASP A 183 -7.20 -0.76 9.69
N TYR A 184 -6.15 -0.12 9.15
CA TYR A 184 -4.77 -0.48 9.48
C TYR A 184 -4.17 0.32 10.63
N PHE A 185 -4.82 1.38 11.11
CA PHE A 185 -4.29 2.18 12.24
C PHE A 185 -4.18 1.35 13.51
N MET A 186 -5.03 0.33 13.65
CA MET A 186 -4.94 -0.65 14.71
C MET A 186 -3.58 -1.37 14.76
N ALA A 187 -3.00 -1.67 13.61
CA ALA A 187 -1.68 -2.29 13.50
C ALA A 187 -0.53 -1.31 13.80
N LEU A 188 -0.83 -0.01 13.94
CA LEU A 188 0.15 1.05 14.22
C LEU A 188 0.19 1.47 15.71
N ARG A 189 -0.76 1.00 16.52
CA ARG A 189 -0.82 1.31 17.97
C ARG A 189 0.48 0.99 18.70
N ARG A 190 1.15 -0.09 18.28
CA ARG A 190 2.44 -0.52 18.81
C ARG A 190 3.44 -0.61 17.66
N PRO A 191 4.26 0.44 17.45
CA PRO A 191 5.17 0.51 16.31
C PRO A 191 6.18 -0.64 16.23
N ASP A 192 6.53 -1.24 17.37
CA ASP A 192 7.44 -2.39 17.45
C ASP A 192 6.79 -3.74 17.16
N GLU A 193 5.47 -3.78 16.97
CA GLU A 193 4.73 -4.99 16.62
C GLU A 193 4.24 -4.97 15.15
N ILE A 194 4.53 -3.93 14.37
CA ILE A 194 4.06 -3.77 12.98
C ILE A 194 4.37 -5.00 12.12
N GLN A 195 5.56 -5.58 12.27
CA GLN A 195 6.04 -6.76 11.54
C GLN A 195 5.26 -8.05 11.81
N THR A 196 4.48 -8.09 12.89
CA THR A 196 3.70 -9.27 13.29
C THR A 196 2.37 -9.38 12.56
N TYR A 197 1.99 -8.37 11.79
CA TYR A 197 0.74 -8.32 11.04
C TYR A 197 0.92 -8.76 9.59
N ASP A 198 -0.10 -9.41 9.02
CA ASP A 198 -0.11 -9.81 7.62
C ASP A 198 -0.46 -8.63 6.69
N TRP A 199 0.56 -7.83 6.38
CA TRP A 199 0.43 -6.71 5.44
C TRP A 199 0.18 -7.18 4.00
N SER A 200 0.66 -8.38 3.65
CA SER A 200 0.47 -8.95 2.33
C SER A 200 -0.99 -9.33 2.07
N GLU A 201 -1.63 -9.97 3.04
CA GLU A 201 -3.06 -10.27 2.99
C GLU A 201 -3.89 -8.98 2.95
N TYR A 202 -3.50 -7.98 3.74
CA TYR A 202 -4.15 -6.66 3.71
C TYR A 202 -4.16 -6.04 2.31
N VAL A 203 -3.03 -6.07 1.59
CA VAL A 203 -2.92 -5.58 0.20
C VAL A 203 -3.87 -6.33 -0.72
N ILE A 204 -3.91 -7.67 -0.64
CA ILE A 204 -4.79 -8.46 -1.50
C ILE A 204 -6.25 -8.17 -1.22
N ARG A 205 -6.63 -8.07 0.06
CA ARG A 205 -7.99 -7.70 0.44
C ARG A 205 -8.40 -6.39 -0.21
N VAL A 206 -7.55 -5.37 -0.18
CA VAL A 206 -7.84 -4.06 -0.81
C VAL A 206 -7.94 -4.18 -2.34
N ILE A 207 -7.11 -5.00 -2.99
CA ILE A 207 -7.20 -5.27 -4.42
C ILE A 207 -8.54 -5.95 -4.78
N LEU A 208 -8.95 -6.94 -4.00
CA LEU A 208 -10.23 -7.64 -4.19
C LEU A 208 -11.42 -6.70 -3.98
N ASP A 209 -11.37 -5.83 -2.97
CA ASP A 209 -12.38 -4.78 -2.77
C ASP A 209 -12.43 -3.83 -3.98
N SER A 210 -11.26 -3.50 -4.56
CA SER A 210 -11.16 -2.67 -5.76
C SER A 210 -11.76 -3.30 -6.99
N ALA A 211 -11.47 -4.58 -7.22
CA ALA A 211 -12.06 -5.34 -8.30
C ALA A 211 -13.59 -5.38 -8.19
N CYS A 212 -14.10 -5.64 -6.97
CA CYS A 212 -15.54 -5.67 -6.71
C CYS A 212 -16.22 -4.34 -7.07
N GLN A 213 -15.65 -3.20 -6.65
CA GLN A 213 -16.22 -1.89 -6.95
C GLN A 213 -16.16 -1.55 -8.44
N VAL A 214 -15.04 -1.84 -9.10
CA VAL A 214 -14.89 -1.63 -10.56
C VAL A 214 -15.92 -2.45 -11.33
N GLN A 215 -16.06 -3.74 -11.00
CA GLN A 215 -17.00 -4.64 -11.67
C GLN A 215 -18.46 -4.24 -11.43
N ALA A 216 -18.81 -3.82 -10.21
CA ALA A 216 -20.13 -3.30 -9.89
C ALA A 216 -20.44 -2.00 -10.67
N ALA A 217 -19.47 -1.10 -10.83
CA ALA A 217 -19.64 0.10 -11.65
C ALA A 217 -19.93 -0.25 -13.12
N PHE A 218 -19.17 -1.19 -13.70
CA PHE A 218 -19.43 -1.67 -15.07
C PHE A 218 -20.80 -2.32 -15.22
N ALA A 219 -21.19 -3.19 -14.27
CA ALA A 219 -22.51 -3.85 -14.29
C ALA A 219 -23.67 -2.84 -14.22
N GLN A 220 -23.46 -1.69 -13.58
CA GLN A 220 -24.44 -0.61 -13.46
C GLN A 220 -24.31 0.45 -14.56
N GLY A 221 -23.43 0.26 -15.56
CA GLY A 221 -23.17 1.25 -16.61
C GLY A 221 -22.55 2.55 -16.12
N ARG A 222 -21.97 2.58 -14.91
CA ARG A 222 -21.32 3.76 -14.32
C ARG A 222 -19.87 3.87 -14.78
N PRO A 223 -19.38 5.09 -15.09
CA PRO A 223 -17.97 5.27 -15.40
C PRO A 223 -17.09 4.99 -14.17
N VAL A 224 -15.90 4.44 -14.41
CA VAL A 224 -14.85 4.33 -13.40
C VAL A 224 -13.88 5.49 -13.59
N GLU A 225 -13.85 6.39 -12.63
CA GLU A 225 -13.00 7.60 -12.68
C GLU A 225 -11.72 7.42 -11.85
N ASN A 226 -11.75 6.58 -10.82
CA ASN A 226 -10.67 6.42 -9.86
C ASN A 226 -10.39 4.95 -9.56
N LEU A 227 -9.10 4.58 -9.54
CA LEU A 227 -8.60 3.26 -9.16
C LEU A 227 -7.93 3.33 -7.80
N PHE A 228 -8.22 2.37 -6.93
CA PHE A 228 -7.62 2.25 -5.61
C PHE A 228 -6.98 0.87 -5.40
N GLY A 229 -6.28 0.71 -4.28
CA GLY A 229 -5.44 -0.47 -4.01
C GLY A 229 -4.12 -0.47 -4.78
N CYS A 230 -3.31 -1.51 -4.57
CA CYS A 230 -1.99 -1.63 -5.20
C CYS A 230 -2.10 -2.01 -6.67
N ILE A 231 -2.43 -1.04 -7.53
CA ILE A 231 -2.53 -1.27 -8.97
C ILE A 231 -1.17 -1.60 -9.61
N LEU A 232 -0.04 -1.25 -8.97
CA LEU A 232 1.28 -1.69 -9.41
C LEU A 232 1.40 -3.21 -9.29
N PHE A 233 0.95 -3.81 -8.17
CA PHE A 233 1.01 -5.26 -7.96
C PHE A 233 0.33 -6.03 -9.09
N LEU A 234 -0.80 -5.55 -9.61
CA LEU A 234 -1.47 -6.21 -10.73
C LEU A 234 -0.64 -6.18 -12.02
N GLN A 235 0.19 -5.15 -12.22
CA GLN A 235 1.03 -5.01 -13.42
C GLN A 235 2.36 -5.74 -13.31
N VAL A 236 2.94 -5.81 -12.11
CA VAL A 236 4.23 -6.47 -11.87
C VAL A 236 4.08 -7.90 -11.38
N GLY A 237 2.93 -8.23 -10.81
CA GLY A 237 2.60 -9.51 -10.19
C GLY A 237 2.84 -10.67 -11.13
N ARG A 238 2.71 -10.45 -12.47
CA ARG A 238 3.28 -11.27 -13.55
C ARG A 238 3.37 -10.53 -14.91
N ALA A 239 4.38 -9.68 -15.13
CA ALA A 239 5.03 -9.79 -16.44
C ALA A 239 5.85 -11.09 -16.38
N ILE A 240 5.56 -12.06 -17.25
CA ILE A 240 6.56 -12.87 -17.96
C ILE A 240 7.87 -13.12 -17.18
N ARG A 241 8.01 -14.29 -16.53
CA ARG A 241 9.28 -14.82 -15.95
C ARG A 241 9.93 -13.94 -14.84
N PRO A 242 10.77 -14.51 -13.96
CA PRO A 242 11.32 -13.80 -12.81
C PRO A 242 12.17 -12.60 -13.23
N TRP A 243 12.01 -11.49 -12.52
CA TRP A 243 12.84 -10.27 -12.64
C TRP A 243 14.36 -10.54 -12.49
N PHE A 244 14.74 -11.71 -11.95
CA PHE A 244 16.12 -12.19 -11.90
C PHE A 244 16.75 -12.50 -13.27
N LEU A 245 15.96 -12.75 -14.34
CA LEU A 245 16.50 -13.15 -15.64
C LEU A 245 16.75 -12.00 -16.62
N LEU A 246 16.30 -10.77 -16.34
CA LEU A 246 16.48 -9.61 -17.24
C LEU A 246 17.65 -8.69 -16.84
N LEU A 247 18.37 -9.01 -15.76
CA LEU A 247 19.61 -8.34 -15.37
C LEU A 247 20.83 -9.29 -15.35
N GLY A 248 20.70 -10.51 -15.89
CA GLY A 248 21.68 -11.59 -15.72
C GLY A 248 22.28 -12.20 -16.98
N CYS A 249 22.15 -11.58 -18.16
CA CYS A 249 22.94 -11.98 -19.35
C CYS A 249 23.83 -10.82 -19.79
N ARG A 250 25.05 -10.82 -19.25
CA ARG A 250 26.32 -10.45 -19.90
C ARG A 250 27.38 -10.40 -18.79
N VAL A 251 28.08 -11.50 -18.58
CA VAL A 251 29.55 -11.63 -18.47
C VAL A 251 29.80 -13.12 -18.27
N PHE A 252 30.02 -13.83 -19.36
CA PHE A 252 30.97 -14.95 -19.50
C PHE A 252 31.02 -15.25 -21.00
N ASP A 253 31.72 -14.39 -21.72
CA ASP A 253 32.50 -14.77 -22.90
C ASP A 253 33.90 -14.20 -22.62
N ASP A 254 34.89 -15.10 -22.76
CA ASP A 254 36.33 -15.05 -22.42
C ASP A 254 36.72 -15.10 -20.93
#